data_AF-A0A1B9SKE8-F1
#
_entry.id   AF-A0A1B9SKE8-F1
#
_cell.length_a   1.000
_cell.length_b   1.000
_cell.length_c   1.000
_cell.angle_alpha   90.00
_cell.angle_beta   90.00
_cell.angle_gamma   90.00
#
_symmetry.space_group_name_H-M   'P 1'
#
loop_
_entity.id
_entity.type
_entity.pdbx_description
1 polymer ?
#
loop_
_entity_poly.entity_id
_entity_poly.type
_entity_poly.pdbx_seq_one_letter_code
_entity_poly.pdbx_strand_id
1 'polypeptide(L)'
;MGFDDAMREAAKAADNAVARAMRKYRDGLTVDEDDLTGVLIGSLDAEFDRNIAGIQWSSSILRHRKGSAAEEKRIGADMVFHIALTTPLVKYSKAVLIQAKRHQPGMLMTQNEHHDLGAQCSKMLAVTPASFVFDYTTSGMRCGSASKIYGSTNRDLYDACKWTSYRFFLEFFRSSIGDPRLTSAKVADLPVPLVLNLSAQGDVVGE
;
A
#
# COMPACT_ATOMS: atom_id res chain seq x y z
N MET A 1 -21.33 -20.77 -4.42
CA MET A 1 -19.91 -20.40 -4.63
C MET A 1 -19.22 -20.49 -3.29
N GLY A 2 -18.07 -21.20 -3.20
CA GLY A 2 -17.33 -21.30 -1.94
C GLY A 2 -16.63 -19.98 -1.57
N PHE A 3 -16.21 -19.83 -0.31
CA PHE A 3 -15.44 -18.66 0.13
C PHE A 3 -14.19 -18.46 -0.73
N ASP A 4 -13.44 -19.54 -1.02
CA ASP A 4 -12.22 -19.47 -1.81
C ASP A 4 -12.46 -18.97 -3.24
N ASP A 5 -13.52 -19.46 -3.88
CA ASP A 5 -13.89 -19.05 -5.24
C ASP A 5 -14.29 -17.57 -5.28
N ALA A 6 -15.05 -17.13 -4.27
CA ALA A 6 -15.47 -15.73 -4.15
C ALA A 6 -14.26 -14.80 -3.94
N MET A 7 -13.28 -15.19 -3.12
CA MET A 7 -12.05 -14.40 -2.93
C MET A 7 -11.19 -14.37 -4.20
N ARG A 8 -11.14 -15.48 -4.97
CA ARG A 8 -10.46 -15.51 -6.28
C ARG A 8 -11.16 -14.63 -7.31
N GLU A 9 -12.49 -14.61 -7.32
CA GLU A 9 -13.27 -13.72 -8.19
C GLU A 9 -12.97 -12.25 -7.89
N ALA A 10 -13.05 -11.85 -6.62
CA ALA A 10 -12.70 -10.51 -6.17
C ALA A 10 -11.24 -10.14 -6.53
N ALA A 11 -10.29 -11.07 -6.33
CA ALA A 11 -8.89 -10.84 -6.67
C ALA A 11 -8.67 -10.66 -8.19
N LYS A 12 -9.37 -11.43 -9.03
CA LYS A 12 -9.33 -11.25 -10.50
C LYS A 12 -9.92 -9.90 -10.91
N ALA A 13 -11.01 -9.48 -10.28
CA ALA A 13 -11.62 -8.19 -10.54
C ALA A 13 -10.66 -7.03 -10.21
N ALA A 14 -10.04 -7.08 -9.03
CA ALA A 14 -9.01 -6.12 -8.62
C ALA A 14 -7.80 -6.13 -9.56
N ASP A 15 -7.31 -7.31 -9.97
CA ASP A 15 -6.19 -7.44 -10.90
C ASP A 15 -6.51 -6.84 -12.29
N ASN A 16 -7.73 -7.03 -12.79
CA ASN A 16 -8.21 -6.41 -14.02
C ASN A 16 -8.28 -4.88 -13.90
N ALA A 17 -8.70 -4.36 -12.73
CA ALA A 17 -8.70 -2.93 -12.44
C ALA A 17 -7.29 -2.34 -12.43
N VAL A 18 -6.34 -3.01 -11.79
CA VAL A 18 -4.91 -2.64 -11.84
C VAL A 18 -4.40 -2.66 -13.28
N ALA A 19 -4.70 -3.70 -14.04
CA ALA A 19 -4.27 -3.81 -15.42
C ALA A 19 -4.81 -2.64 -16.27
N ARG A 20 -6.04 -2.15 -16.03
CA ARG A 20 -6.57 -0.93 -16.68
C ARG A 20 -5.73 0.31 -16.35
N ALA A 21 -5.38 0.50 -15.08
CA ALA A 21 -4.55 1.62 -14.65
C ALA A 21 -3.14 1.56 -15.27
N MET A 22 -2.51 0.39 -15.24
CA MET A 22 -1.17 0.19 -15.82
C MET A 22 -1.16 0.33 -17.35
N ARG A 23 -2.28 0.03 -18.05
CA ARG A 23 -2.41 0.32 -19.48
C ARG A 23 -2.32 1.82 -19.76
N LYS A 24 -3.03 2.65 -19.00
CA LYS A 24 -2.93 4.12 -19.15
C LYS A 24 -1.52 4.62 -18.92
N TYR A 25 -0.81 4.05 -17.95
CA TYR A 25 0.60 4.39 -17.72
C TYR A 25 1.49 4.01 -18.90
N ARG A 26 1.42 2.76 -19.36
CA ARG A 26 2.18 2.26 -20.50
C ARG A 26 1.93 3.07 -21.78
N ASP A 27 0.68 3.46 -22.01
CA ASP A 27 0.27 4.21 -23.20
C ASP A 27 0.59 5.72 -23.06
N GLY A 28 1.25 6.15 -21.98
CA GLY A 28 1.69 7.54 -21.76
C GLY A 28 0.57 8.51 -21.39
N LEU A 29 -0.64 7.99 -21.11
CA LEU A 29 -1.82 8.80 -20.78
C LEU A 29 -1.82 9.26 -19.31
N THR A 30 -0.97 8.68 -18.48
CA THR A 30 -0.77 9.06 -17.09
C THR A 30 0.69 8.83 -16.76
N VAL A 31 1.45 9.89 -16.51
CA VAL A 31 2.92 9.82 -16.40
C VAL A 31 3.39 10.09 -14.97
N ASP A 32 2.66 10.95 -14.25
CA ASP A 32 2.91 11.29 -12.85
C ASP A 32 2.45 10.15 -11.91
N GLU A 33 3.21 9.94 -10.83
CA GLU A 33 2.94 8.92 -9.81
C GLU A 33 1.65 9.22 -9.02
N ASP A 34 1.39 10.50 -8.72
CA ASP A 34 0.18 10.93 -8.02
C ASP A 34 -1.07 10.70 -8.88
N ASP A 35 -0.96 11.03 -10.17
CA ASP A 35 -2.06 10.81 -11.11
C ASP A 35 -2.32 9.31 -11.32
N LEU A 36 -1.26 8.49 -11.39
CA LEU A 36 -1.38 7.05 -11.56
C LEU A 36 -2.03 6.39 -10.33
N THR A 37 -1.67 6.84 -9.13
CA THR A 37 -2.33 6.45 -7.88
C THR A 37 -3.82 6.78 -7.91
N GLY A 38 -4.18 7.98 -8.35
CA GLY A 38 -5.58 8.39 -8.53
C GLY A 38 -6.34 7.51 -9.53
N VAL A 39 -5.72 7.20 -10.67
CA VAL A 39 -6.29 6.31 -11.70
C VAL A 39 -6.48 4.89 -11.18
N LEU A 40 -5.52 4.36 -10.41
CA LEU A 40 -5.60 3.03 -9.80
C LEU A 40 -6.79 2.95 -8.83
N ILE A 41 -6.87 3.91 -7.91
CA ILE A 41 -7.94 3.97 -6.91
C ILE A 41 -9.31 4.09 -7.57
N GLY A 42 -9.48 5.04 -8.51
CA GLY A 42 -10.75 5.16 -9.22
C GLY A 42 -11.12 3.90 -10.01
N SER A 43 -10.13 3.17 -10.54
CA SER A 43 -10.37 1.91 -11.24
C SER A 43 -10.81 0.77 -10.31
N LEU A 44 -10.29 0.75 -9.08
CA LEU A 44 -10.64 -0.22 -8.04
C LEU A 44 -12.02 0.10 -7.43
N ASP A 45 -12.26 1.36 -7.07
CA ASP A 45 -13.54 1.81 -6.51
C ASP A 45 -14.70 1.46 -7.47
N ALA A 46 -14.55 1.81 -8.76
CA ALA A 46 -15.56 1.47 -9.78
C ALA A 46 -15.76 -0.05 -9.95
N GLU A 47 -14.73 -0.85 -9.72
CA GLU A 47 -14.84 -2.31 -9.80
C GLU A 47 -15.62 -2.87 -8.60
N PHE A 48 -15.43 -2.32 -7.40
CA PHE A 48 -16.05 -2.81 -6.17
C PHE A 48 -17.38 -2.14 -5.81
N ASP A 49 -17.75 -1.03 -6.45
CA ASP A 49 -19.09 -0.43 -6.36
C ASP A 49 -20.21 -1.42 -6.75
N ARG A 50 -19.89 -2.43 -7.57
CA ARG A 50 -20.84 -3.47 -7.98
C ARG A 50 -21.02 -4.60 -6.96
N ASN A 51 -20.42 -4.49 -5.76
CA ASN A 51 -20.47 -5.46 -4.67
C ASN A 51 -20.07 -6.89 -5.08
N ILE A 52 -18.76 -7.10 -5.26
CA ILE A 52 -18.19 -8.41 -5.63
C ILE A 52 -17.96 -9.24 -4.35
N ALA A 53 -18.45 -10.49 -4.34
CA ALA A 53 -18.21 -11.44 -3.25
C ALA A 53 -18.67 -10.97 -1.85
N GLY A 54 -19.54 -9.96 -1.76
CA GLY A 54 -19.97 -9.37 -0.48
C GLY A 54 -18.91 -8.53 0.20
N ILE A 55 -17.81 -8.20 -0.49
CA ILE A 55 -16.72 -7.39 0.06
C ILE A 55 -17.15 -5.92 0.06
N GLN A 56 -17.15 -5.33 1.24
CA GLN A 56 -17.26 -3.89 1.41
C GLN A 56 -15.87 -3.29 1.25
N TRP A 57 -15.68 -2.55 0.17
CA TRP A 57 -14.43 -1.89 -0.17
C TRP A 57 -14.47 -0.41 0.20
N SER A 58 -13.33 0.12 0.64
CA SER A 58 -13.12 1.56 0.72
C SER A 58 -11.64 1.87 0.57
N SER A 59 -11.32 2.97 -0.09
CA SER A 59 -9.94 3.42 -0.30
C SER A 59 -9.80 4.92 -0.02
N SER A 60 -8.58 5.38 0.23
CA SER A 60 -8.27 6.82 0.32
C SER A 60 -6.84 7.09 -0.14
N ILE A 61 -6.66 8.22 -0.83
CA ILE A 61 -5.35 8.82 -1.10
C ILE A 61 -4.97 9.68 0.11
N LEU A 62 -3.78 9.47 0.65
CA LEU A 62 -3.18 10.33 1.68
C LEU A 62 -2.52 11.50 0.94
N ARG A 63 -3.16 12.68 0.94
CA ARG A 63 -2.75 13.81 0.08
C ARG A 63 -1.53 14.57 0.61
N HIS A 64 -0.68 15.01 -0.32
CA HIS A 64 0.41 15.98 -0.16
C HIS A 64 0.01 17.48 0.00
N ARG A 65 -1.27 17.89 -0.03
CA ARG A 65 -1.61 19.31 -0.30
C ARG A 65 -1.32 20.30 0.84
N LYS A 66 -0.78 21.48 0.43
CA LYS A 66 -0.42 22.66 1.23
C LYS A 66 -1.55 23.09 2.17
N GLY A 67 -1.28 22.96 3.46
CA GLY A 67 -2.21 23.21 4.57
C GLY A 67 -2.14 22.07 5.60
N SER A 68 -1.92 20.84 5.11
CA SER A 68 -1.80 19.61 5.90
C SER A 68 -0.68 18.69 5.38
N ALA A 69 0.47 19.26 5.00
CA ALA A 69 1.69 18.53 4.63
C ALA A 69 2.25 17.61 5.75
N ALA A 70 1.49 17.40 6.82
CA ALA A 70 1.82 16.61 8.00
C ALA A 70 1.34 15.15 7.89
N GLU A 71 0.26 14.82 7.18
CA GLU A 71 -0.32 13.47 7.24
C GLU A 71 0.53 12.42 6.54
N GLU A 72 0.81 12.63 5.26
CA GLU A 72 1.67 11.72 4.51
C GLU A 72 3.12 11.75 5.02
N LYS A 73 3.64 12.94 5.37
CA LYS A 73 4.96 13.03 6.01
C LYS A 73 5.04 12.24 7.32
N ARG A 74 3.93 12.07 8.05
CA ARG A 74 3.87 11.28 9.29
C ARG A 74 3.72 9.80 9.03
N ILE A 75 2.89 9.40 8.08
CA ILE A 75 2.51 7.99 7.87
C ILE A 75 3.42 7.29 6.84
N GLY A 76 3.93 8.02 5.84
CA GLY A 76 4.80 7.50 4.79
C GLY A 76 4.11 6.55 3.80
N ALA A 77 2.79 6.68 3.65
CA ALA A 77 1.99 5.94 2.67
C ALA A 77 1.26 6.92 1.76
N ASP A 78 1.11 6.59 0.49
CA ASP A 78 0.31 7.38 -0.47
C ASP A 78 -1.18 7.00 -0.41
N MET A 79 -1.49 5.78 0.03
CA MET A 79 -2.88 5.32 0.09
C MET A 79 -3.14 4.26 1.16
N VAL A 80 -4.43 4.10 1.48
CA VAL A 80 -4.95 3.07 2.37
C VAL A 80 -6.06 2.30 1.67
N PHE A 81 -6.00 0.98 1.73
CA PHE A 81 -7.11 0.10 1.34
C PHE A 81 -7.71 -0.54 2.56
N HIS A 82 -9.02 -0.48 2.69
CA HIS A 82 -9.79 -1.14 3.73
C HIS A 82 -10.83 -2.06 3.10
N ILE A 83 -10.97 -3.24 3.69
CA ILE A 83 -12.05 -4.17 3.37
C ILE A 83 -12.77 -4.63 4.62
N ALA A 84 -14.07 -4.85 4.48
CA ALA A 84 -14.85 -5.61 5.44
C ALA A 84 -15.67 -6.69 4.73
N LEU A 85 -15.83 -7.83 5.39
CA LEU A 85 -16.68 -8.92 4.95
C LEU A 85 -17.48 -9.41 6.14
N THR A 86 -18.80 -9.51 5.97
CA THR A 86 -19.68 -10.10 6.97
C THR A 86 -20.52 -11.17 6.31
N THR A 87 -20.29 -12.42 6.69
CA THR A 87 -21.06 -13.60 6.28
C THR A 87 -21.41 -14.42 7.52
N PRO A 88 -22.33 -15.40 7.43
CA PRO A 88 -22.58 -16.31 8.55
C PRO A 88 -21.35 -17.11 9.02
N LEU A 89 -20.34 -17.28 8.16
CA LEU A 89 -19.17 -18.12 8.42
C LEU A 89 -17.92 -17.33 8.81
N VAL A 90 -17.80 -16.10 8.29
CA VAL A 90 -16.59 -15.27 8.41
C VAL A 90 -17.00 -13.81 8.59
N LYS A 91 -16.38 -13.14 9.56
CA LYS A 91 -16.48 -11.70 9.77
C LYS A 91 -15.10 -11.10 9.98
N TYR A 92 -14.72 -10.12 9.17
CA TYR A 92 -13.50 -9.34 9.39
C TYR A 92 -13.66 -7.91 8.84
N SER A 93 -12.86 -7.00 9.38
CA SER A 93 -12.62 -5.64 8.88
C SER A 93 -11.15 -5.34 9.13
N LYS A 94 -10.44 -4.85 8.11
CA LYS A 94 -8.99 -4.64 8.16
C LYS A 94 -8.50 -3.76 7.02
N ALA A 95 -7.38 -3.11 7.24
CA ALA A 95 -6.76 -2.25 6.23
C ALA A 95 -5.26 -2.53 6.03
N VAL A 96 -4.71 -1.94 4.98
CA VAL A 96 -3.28 -1.95 4.66
C VAL A 96 -2.84 -0.53 4.29
N LEU A 97 -1.61 -0.19 4.64
CA LEU A 97 -0.94 1.03 4.17
C LEU A 97 -0.10 0.71 2.94
N ILE A 98 -0.11 1.60 1.96
CA ILE A 98 0.58 1.39 0.69
C ILE A 98 1.34 2.65 0.30
N GLN A 99 2.65 2.50 0.06
CA GLN A 99 3.45 3.47 -0.68
C GLN A 99 3.52 3.05 -2.15
N ALA A 100 3.19 3.94 -3.06
CA ALA A 100 3.42 3.77 -4.48
C ALA A 100 4.83 4.23 -4.86
N LYS A 101 5.40 3.57 -5.86
CA LYS A 101 6.61 4.03 -6.51
C LYS A 101 6.61 3.61 -7.97
N ARG A 102 7.10 4.48 -8.83
CA ARG A 102 7.26 4.21 -10.26
C ARG A 102 8.71 3.81 -10.56
N HIS A 103 8.94 2.55 -10.91
CA HIS A 103 10.26 2.05 -11.21
C HIS A 103 10.20 0.99 -12.33
N GLN A 104 11.14 1.00 -13.28
CA GLN A 104 11.12 0.04 -14.39
C GLN A 104 11.98 -1.19 -14.09
N PRO A 105 11.63 -2.38 -14.61
CA PRO A 105 12.43 -3.58 -14.45
C PRO A 105 13.88 -3.38 -14.92
N GLY A 106 14.85 -3.83 -14.13
CA GLY A 106 16.27 -3.75 -14.46
C GLY A 106 16.91 -2.36 -14.29
N MET A 107 16.13 -1.35 -13.88
CA MET A 107 16.70 -0.09 -13.40
C MET A 107 17.13 -0.23 -11.95
N LEU A 108 18.07 0.61 -11.52
CA LEU A 108 18.44 0.73 -10.12
C LEU A 108 18.01 2.09 -9.62
N MET A 109 17.36 2.13 -8.45
CA MET A 109 17.17 3.37 -7.72
C MET A 109 18.54 4.00 -7.38
N THR A 110 18.57 5.32 -7.41
CA THR A 110 19.66 6.08 -6.80
C THR A 110 19.72 5.77 -5.30
N GLN A 111 20.85 6.05 -4.65
CA GLN A 111 20.97 5.85 -3.21
C GLN A 111 19.95 6.68 -2.44
N ASN A 112 19.71 7.92 -2.88
CA ASN A 112 18.75 8.82 -2.27
C ASN A 112 17.32 8.28 -2.41
N GLU A 113 16.91 7.85 -3.61
CA GLU A 113 15.57 7.26 -3.80
C GLU A 113 15.34 6.01 -2.95
N HIS A 114 16.34 5.13 -2.87
CA HIS A 114 16.26 3.94 -2.03
C HIS A 114 16.18 4.29 -0.53
N HIS A 115 16.97 5.27 -0.08
CA HIS A 115 16.92 5.77 1.28
C HIS A 115 15.56 6.40 1.61
N ASP A 116 15.02 7.22 0.71
CA ASP A 116 13.73 7.90 0.89
C ASP A 116 12.57 6.91 0.93
N LEU A 117 12.57 5.90 0.04
CA LEU A 117 11.61 4.80 0.09
C LEU A 117 11.72 4.00 1.39
N GLY A 118 12.95 3.75 1.87
CA GLY A 118 13.19 3.14 3.17
C GLY A 118 12.60 3.97 4.32
N ALA A 119 12.78 5.29 4.30
CA ALA A 119 12.21 6.18 5.30
C ALA A 119 10.66 6.19 5.27
N GLN A 120 10.05 6.14 4.09
CA GLN A 120 8.59 5.97 3.94
C GLN A 120 8.12 4.63 4.51
N CYS A 121 8.80 3.53 4.16
CA CYS A 121 8.50 2.20 4.71
C CYS A 121 8.60 2.18 6.25
N SER A 122 9.64 2.81 6.82
CA SER A 122 9.82 2.90 8.26
C SER A 122 8.64 3.59 8.95
N LYS A 123 8.15 4.70 8.38
CA LYS A 123 6.97 5.41 8.90
C LYS A 123 5.70 4.56 8.84
N MET A 124 5.47 3.86 7.72
CA MET A 124 4.31 2.97 7.61
C MET A 124 4.37 1.84 8.65
N LEU A 125 5.56 1.25 8.84
CA LEU A 125 5.79 0.17 9.80
C LEU A 125 5.62 0.62 11.26
N ALA A 126 5.86 1.89 11.56
CA ALA A 126 5.57 2.47 12.87
C ALA A 126 4.05 2.55 13.15
N VAL A 127 3.22 2.57 12.11
CA VAL A 127 1.75 2.53 12.20
C VAL A 127 1.25 1.08 12.22
N THR A 128 1.66 0.28 11.24
CA THR A 128 1.25 -1.13 11.13
C THR A 128 2.26 -1.99 10.38
N PRO A 129 2.46 -3.27 10.76
CA PRO A 129 3.20 -4.23 9.94
C PRO A 129 2.49 -4.57 8.62
N ALA A 130 1.18 -4.30 8.50
CA ALA A 130 0.40 -4.52 7.28
C ALA A 130 0.63 -3.39 6.26
N SER A 131 1.90 -3.13 5.96
CA SER A 131 2.38 -2.05 5.10
C SER A 131 3.09 -2.60 3.88
N PHE A 132 2.82 -2.02 2.71
CA PHE A 132 3.26 -2.54 1.42
C PHE A 132 3.77 -1.43 0.51
N VAL A 133 4.59 -1.81 -0.47
CA VAL A 133 4.98 -0.95 -1.58
C VAL A 133 4.39 -1.52 -2.85
N PHE A 134 3.78 -0.65 -3.65
CA PHE A 134 3.37 -0.94 -5.01
C PHE A 134 4.37 -0.33 -5.99
N ASP A 135 5.01 -1.19 -6.76
CA ASP A 135 5.89 -0.79 -7.85
C ASP A 135 5.10 -0.77 -9.17
N TYR A 136 4.98 0.42 -9.75
CA TYR A 136 4.30 0.68 -11.01
C TYR A 136 5.29 0.64 -12.17
N THR A 137 5.08 -0.31 -13.08
CA THR A 137 5.89 -0.45 -14.30
C THR A 137 5.01 -0.37 -15.55
N THR A 138 5.63 -0.19 -16.71
CA THR A 138 4.89 -0.24 -17.98
C THR A 138 4.39 -1.65 -18.34
N SER A 139 4.93 -2.69 -17.70
CA SER A 139 4.50 -4.08 -17.87
C SER A 139 3.44 -4.53 -16.87
N GLY A 140 3.18 -3.75 -15.81
CA GLY A 140 2.19 -4.07 -14.79
C GLY A 140 2.55 -3.52 -13.42
N MET A 141 1.92 -4.05 -12.37
CA MET A 141 2.19 -3.68 -10.99
C MET A 141 2.80 -4.86 -10.23
N ARG A 142 3.81 -4.56 -9.42
CA ARG A 142 4.39 -5.49 -8.44
C ARG A 142 4.15 -5.00 -7.03
N CYS A 143 4.07 -5.93 -6.09
CA CYS A 143 3.83 -5.63 -4.67
C CYS A 143 4.93 -6.27 -3.81
N GLY A 144 5.34 -5.56 -2.77
CA GLY A 144 6.28 -6.04 -1.75
C GLY A 144 5.88 -5.58 -0.35
N SER A 145 6.23 -6.33 0.69
CA SER A 145 6.03 -5.83 2.06
C SER A 145 7.03 -4.71 2.37
N ALA A 146 6.56 -3.68 3.06
CA ALA A 146 7.41 -2.56 3.50
C ALA A 146 8.55 -3.06 4.40
N SER A 147 8.32 -4.08 5.22
CA SER A 147 9.35 -4.70 6.08
C SER A 147 10.52 -5.28 5.29
N LYS A 148 10.23 -5.94 4.15
CA LYS A 148 11.25 -6.52 3.30
C LYS A 148 12.03 -5.43 2.58
N ILE A 149 11.34 -4.40 2.09
CA ILE A 149 11.96 -3.30 1.34
C ILE A 149 12.83 -2.45 2.27
N TYR A 150 12.35 -2.13 3.46
CA TYR A 150 13.11 -1.42 4.49
C TYR A 150 14.40 -2.14 4.89
N GLY A 151 14.35 -3.47 5.03
CA GLY A 151 15.52 -4.28 5.40
C GLY A 151 16.43 -4.67 4.23
N SER A 152 16.10 -4.27 3.00
CA SER A 152 16.80 -4.68 1.79
C SER A 152 17.90 -3.69 1.42
N THR A 153 19.01 -4.20 0.86
CA THR A 153 20.01 -3.39 0.14
C THR A 153 19.81 -3.42 -1.39
N ASN A 154 18.83 -4.21 -1.86
CA ASN A 154 18.48 -4.30 -3.27
C ASN A 154 17.80 -3.01 -3.74
N ARG A 155 18.46 -2.31 -4.66
CA ARG A 155 17.97 -1.07 -5.27
C ARG A 155 17.16 -1.29 -6.54
N ASP A 156 17.04 -2.53 -7.02
CA ASP A 156 16.04 -2.88 -8.02
C ASP A 156 14.71 -3.16 -7.31
N LEU A 157 13.82 -2.16 -7.32
CA LEU A 157 12.53 -2.25 -6.65
C LEU A 157 11.65 -3.34 -7.26
N TYR A 158 11.71 -3.53 -8.58
CA TYR A 158 10.91 -4.52 -9.27
C TYR A 158 11.31 -5.93 -8.84
N ASP A 159 12.62 -6.18 -8.69
CA ASP A 159 13.09 -7.44 -8.15
C ASP A 159 12.73 -7.61 -6.67
N ALA A 160 12.77 -6.54 -5.87
CA ALA A 160 12.38 -6.59 -4.46
C ALA A 160 10.89 -6.96 -4.26
N CYS A 161 10.01 -6.44 -5.12
CA CYS A 161 8.55 -6.64 -5.14
C CYS A 161 8.14 -7.92 -5.89
N LYS A 162 8.11 -9.07 -5.18
CA LYS A 162 7.88 -10.38 -5.82
C LYS A 162 6.42 -10.69 -6.15
N TRP A 163 5.45 -10.05 -5.51
CA TRP A 163 4.03 -10.38 -5.69
C TRP A 163 3.44 -9.66 -6.90
N THR A 164 2.56 -10.34 -7.62
CA THR A 164 1.68 -9.68 -8.60
C THR A 164 0.52 -8.99 -7.88
N SER A 165 -0.18 -8.09 -8.57
CA SER A 165 -1.44 -7.52 -8.12
C SER A 165 -2.46 -8.59 -7.72
N TYR A 166 -2.71 -9.59 -8.58
CA TYR A 166 -3.58 -10.72 -8.25
C TYR A 166 -3.20 -11.40 -6.93
N ARG A 167 -1.90 -11.71 -6.74
CA ARG A 167 -1.44 -12.37 -5.50
C ARG A 167 -1.71 -11.49 -4.29
N PHE A 168 -1.38 -10.21 -4.36
CA PHE A 168 -1.63 -9.26 -3.27
C PHE A 168 -3.11 -9.21 -2.90
N PHE A 169 -3.99 -8.97 -3.87
CA PHE A 169 -5.43 -8.85 -3.61
C PHE A 169 -6.04 -10.17 -3.13
N LEU A 170 -5.58 -11.32 -3.63
CA LEU A 170 -6.04 -12.61 -3.14
C LEU A 170 -5.71 -12.82 -1.66
N GLU A 171 -4.48 -12.54 -1.25
CA GLU A 171 -4.07 -12.66 0.16
C GLU A 171 -4.77 -11.60 1.03
N PHE A 172 -5.03 -10.41 0.48
CA PHE A 172 -5.81 -9.40 1.16
C PHE A 172 -7.26 -9.87 1.37
N PHE A 173 -7.97 -10.33 0.34
CA PHE A 173 -9.36 -10.77 0.52
C PHE A 173 -9.49 -12.06 1.34
N ARG A 174 -8.51 -12.97 1.30
CA ARG A 174 -8.47 -14.16 2.19
C ARG A 174 -8.11 -13.86 3.64
N SER A 175 -7.80 -12.60 3.97
CA SER A 175 -7.39 -12.18 5.31
C SER A 175 -6.06 -12.76 5.78
N SER A 176 -5.16 -13.14 4.86
CA SER A 176 -3.79 -13.55 5.16
C SER A 176 -2.87 -12.35 5.39
N ILE A 177 -3.23 -11.17 4.86
CA ILE A 177 -2.58 -9.88 5.14
C ILE A 177 -3.62 -8.83 5.54
N GLY A 178 -3.19 -7.72 6.16
CA GLY A 178 -4.06 -6.64 6.63
C GLY A 178 -4.12 -6.56 8.16
N ASP A 179 -4.29 -5.36 8.69
CA ASP A 179 -4.36 -5.09 10.13
C ASP A 179 -5.80 -4.87 10.57
N PRO A 180 -6.37 -5.73 11.44
CA PRO A 180 -7.74 -5.58 11.92
C PRO A 180 -7.93 -4.40 12.88
N ARG A 181 -6.84 -3.76 13.34
CA ARG A 181 -6.92 -2.52 14.14
C ARG A 181 -7.22 -1.31 13.28
N LEU A 182 -7.00 -1.40 11.96
CA LEU A 182 -7.33 -0.37 10.99
C LEU A 182 -8.67 -0.71 10.33
N THR A 183 -9.75 -0.10 10.80
CA THR A 183 -11.13 -0.48 10.44
C THR A 183 -11.80 0.47 9.44
N SER A 184 -11.02 1.36 8.84
CA SER A 184 -11.50 2.43 7.96
C SER A 184 -10.40 2.86 6.99
N ALA A 185 -10.79 3.37 5.82
CA ALA A 185 -9.87 4.05 4.90
C ALA A 185 -9.72 5.55 5.20
N LYS A 186 -10.46 6.11 6.17
CA LYS A 186 -10.38 7.54 6.49
C LYS A 186 -9.07 7.85 7.20
N VAL A 187 -8.38 8.88 6.73
CA VAL A 187 -7.10 9.32 7.29
C VAL A 187 -7.21 9.68 8.77
N ALA A 188 -8.32 10.30 9.18
CA ALA A 188 -8.59 10.68 10.56
C ALA A 188 -8.68 9.50 11.53
N ASP A 189 -8.93 8.29 11.01
CA ASP A 189 -9.06 7.06 11.81
C ASP A 189 -7.72 6.30 11.91
N LEU A 190 -6.66 6.76 11.22
CA LEU A 190 -5.34 6.13 11.28
C LEU A 190 -4.63 6.50 12.59
N PRO A 191 -3.98 5.53 13.27
CA PRO A 191 -3.22 5.83 14.47
C PRO A 191 -2.05 6.75 14.12
N VAL A 192 -1.94 7.87 14.83
CA VAL A 192 -0.77 8.75 14.73
C VAL A 192 0.36 8.10 15.53
N PRO A 193 1.50 7.75 14.90
CA PRO A 193 2.60 7.15 15.63
C PRO A 193 3.14 8.12 16.69
N LEU A 194 3.15 7.69 17.95
CA LEU A 194 3.74 8.42 19.06
C LEU A 194 5.26 8.35 18.92
N VAL A 195 5.88 9.44 18.47
CA VAL A 195 7.35 9.57 18.46
C VAL A 195 7.79 10.02 19.85
N LEU A 196 8.23 9.07 20.68
CA LEU A 196 8.92 9.37 21.93
C LEU A 196 10.39 9.64 21.62
N ASN A 197 10.79 10.91 21.59
CA ASN A 197 12.20 11.30 21.54
C ASN A 197 12.80 11.13 22.94
N LEU A 198 13.41 9.97 23.18
CA LEU A 198 14.20 9.73 24.38
C LEU A 198 15.62 10.26 24.14
N SER A 199 15.98 11.36 24.79
CA SER A 199 17.36 11.84 24.87
C SER A 199 17.92 11.54 26.26
N ALA A 200 19.01 10.79 26.32
CA ALA A 200 19.81 10.61 27.53
C ALA A 200 21.02 11.55 27.46
N GLN A 201 21.17 12.44 28.45
CA GLN A 201 22.43 13.10 28.74
C GLN A 201 23.10 12.33 29.88
N GLY A 202 24.26 11.75 29.61
CA GLY A 202 25.12 11.18 30.65
C GLY A 202 26.28 12.14 30.88
N ASP A 203 26.47 12.55 32.13
CA ASP A 203 27.74 13.18 32.54
C ASP A 203 28.82 12.09 32.53
N VAL A 204 29.71 12.16 31.54
CA VAL A 204 30.93 11.37 31.56
C VAL A 204 31.84 12.00 32.61
N VAL A 205 31.71 11.55 33.86
CA VAL A 205 32.71 11.82 34.89
C VAL A 205 33.92 10.99 34.51
N GLY A 206 34.93 11.65 33.93
CA GLY A 206 36.21 11.02 33.61
C GLY A 206 36.94 10.65 34.89
N GLU A 207 37.40 9.40 34.96
CA GLU A 207 38.51 8.97 35.81
C GLU A 207 39.81 8.94 34.99
#